data_AF-A0A6V7WZP6-F1
#
_entry.id   AF-A0A6V7WZP6-F1
#
_cell.length_a   1.000
_cell.length_b   1.000
_cell.length_c   1.000
_cell.angle_alpha   90.00
_cell.angle_beta   90.00
_cell.angle_gamma   90.00
#
_symmetry.space_group_name_H-M   'P 1'
#
loop_
_entity.id
_entity.type
_entity.pdbx_description
1 polymer ?
#
loop_
_entity_poly.entity_id
_entity_poly.type
_entity_poly.pdbx_seq_one_letter_code
_entity_poly.pdbx_strand_id
1 'polypeptide(L)'
;MPQINNNFTTSKEAFSQMTLIQKQIYLKKLFGYDTLKNVEQKQLIERQIISYLSTERRLYIKQNNEQKLTVLSEKIQSAINFLQNPTNCSNASIIVCPMDGPDWGFGFLIHQICYCFLFSIVSGRTLILNNENAKLYKFNVKWNELFMPITNCNYAEHAMPFQPLKEYIDKNDTDRILVFHPREKVVKRGFDVSPTELKTFLLKYHSNPTLWFRGQLIKYIWRENELTLNATNQSVSRIPFECGPVVGIHVRRTDKISEAKFFNLEEYMTWIDFWFDVVWGHNHSESEHPNCTTRRMLFVAADLPILKDIVEETKHKWGDRYEVYHGIFNTQNDSKEAFTEILAVFRILAKCQFIVCTFSSNACQLVYELMQVYQGDAVENIHSLDYIYEMNKELEATTEYKPPQEHPIMPEELWAEKGDVIEALSPVHQDGFIRAKNYRLKKVGSFPMYLLKKHLKFENFSIFANIQ
;
A
#
# COMPACT_ATOMS: atom_id res chain seq x y z
N MET A 1 17.44 -36.40 8.68
CA MET A 1 16.12 -35.80 8.41
C MET A 1 15.15 -36.31 9.46
N PRO A 2 14.59 -35.47 10.34
CA PRO A 2 13.36 -35.84 11.02
C PRO A 2 12.27 -36.00 9.96
N GLN A 3 11.45 -37.04 10.07
CA GLN A 3 10.38 -37.33 9.12
C GLN A 3 9.50 -36.10 8.93
N ILE A 4 9.39 -35.66 7.67
CA ILE A 4 8.44 -34.64 7.26
C ILE A 4 7.05 -35.21 7.58
N ASN A 5 6.31 -34.55 8.46
CA ASN A 5 4.90 -34.85 8.67
C ASN A 5 4.19 -34.66 7.31
N ASN A 6 3.80 -35.77 6.67
CA ASN A 6 3.11 -35.82 5.38
C ASN A 6 1.70 -35.20 5.39
N ASN A 7 1.30 -34.53 6.47
CA ASN A 7 -0.03 -33.93 6.63
C ASN A 7 -0.13 -32.51 6.04
N PHE A 8 0.96 -31.95 5.51
CA PHE A 8 0.96 -30.64 4.85
C PHE A 8 0.96 -30.78 3.33
N THR A 9 -0.22 -31.07 2.76
CA THR A 9 -0.45 -31.05 1.31
C THR A 9 -0.91 -29.66 0.86
N THR A 10 -0.06 -28.63 1.04
CA THR A 10 -0.25 -27.43 0.22
C THR A 10 0.05 -27.79 -1.23
N SER A 11 -0.85 -27.45 -2.15
CA SER A 11 -0.56 -27.59 -3.57
C SER A 11 0.64 -26.71 -3.91
N LYS A 12 1.53 -27.16 -4.82
CA LYS A 12 2.64 -26.34 -5.34
C LYS A 12 2.15 -24.96 -5.81
N GLU A 13 0.93 -24.92 -6.33
CA GLU A 13 0.24 -23.71 -6.77
C GLU A 13 -0.02 -22.73 -5.60
N ALA A 14 -0.52 -23.20 -4.46
CA ALA A 14 -0.74 -22.35 -3.28
C ALA A 14 0.57 -21.77 -2.73
N PHE A 15 1.65 -22.57 -2.67
CA PHE A 15 2.95 -22.08 -2.23
C PHE A 15 3.54 -21.03 -3.17
N SER A 16 3.34 -21.17 -4.48
CA SER A 16 3.83 -20.20 -5.47
C SER A 16 3.15 -18.83 -5.39
N GLN A 17 1.92 -18.76 -4.84
CA GLN A 17 1.16 -17.52 -4.69
C GLN A 17 1.46 -16.78 -3.37
N MET A 18 2.25 -17.37 -2.49
CA MET A 18 2.62 -16.78 -1.21
C MET A 18 3.66 -15.66 -1.39
N THR A 19 3.49 -14.56 -0.65
CA THR A 19 4.56 -13.57 -0.51
C THR A 19 5.78 -14.18 0.16
N LEU A 20 6.95 -13.57 -0.03
CA LEU A 20 8.19 -14.05 0.60
C LEU A 20 8.06 -14.25 2.12
N ILE A 21 7.32 -13.36 2.78
CA ILE A 21 7.10 -13.41 4.23
C ILE A 21 6.12 -14.51 4.61
N GLN A 22 5.02 -14.67 3.86
CA GLN A 22 4.10 -15.79 4.07
C GLN A 22 4.82 -17.13 3.91
N LYS A 23 5.72 -17.26 2.91
CA LYS A 23 6.55 -18.45 2.73
C LYS A 23 7.43 -18.70 3.95
N GLN A 24 8.09 -17.67 4.50
CA GLN A 24 8.93 -17.82 5.69
C GLN A 24 8.12 -18.31 6.90
N ILE A 25 6.98 -17.68 7.18
CA ILE A 25 6.11 -18.05 8.30
C ILE A 25 5.60 -19.48 8.13
N TYR A 26 5.11 -19.82 6.93
CA TYR A 26 4.63 -21.15 6.60
C TYR A 26 5.73 -22.21 6.82
N LEU A 27 6.93 -21.99 6.29
CA LEU A 27 8.04 -22.92 6.44
C LEU A 27 8.48 -23.06 7.91
N LYS A 28 8.57 -21.96 8.67
CA LYS A 28 8.87 -22.01 10.11
C LYS A 28 7.87 -22.90 10.84
N LYS A 29 6.57 -22.74 10.57
CA LYS A 29 5.53 -23.59 11.16
C LYS A 29 5.64 -25.05 10.72
N LEU A 30 5.86 -25.30 9.43
CA LEU A 30 6.05 -26.65 8.88
C LEU A 30 7.20 -27.40 9.56
N PHE A 31 8.30 -26.69 9.86
CA PHE A 31 9.45 -27.26 10.57
C PHE A 31 9.31 -27.26 12.10
N GLY A 32 8.13 -26.90 12.64
CA GLY A 32 7.89 -26.88 14.08
C GLY A 32 8.73 -25.86 14.84
N TYR A 33 9.18 -24.79 14.17
CA TYR A 33 10.15 -23.81 14.69
C TYR A 33 9.75 -23.26 16.07
N ASP A 34 8.46 -22.99 16.28
CA ASP A 34 7.93 -22.41 17.52
C ASP A 34 8.05 -23.37 18.72
N THR A 35 8.09 -24.68 18.48
CA THR A 35 8.21 -25.71 19.53
C THR A 35 9.66 -26.00 19.92
N LEU A 36 10.64 -25.52 19.14
CA LEU A 36 12.05 -25.80 19.38
C LEU A 36 12.59 -24.96 20.55
N LYS A 37 13.24 -25.64 21.49
CA LYS A 37 13.93 -25.01 22.62
C LYS A 37 15.41 -24.72 22.33
N ASN A 38 16.02 -25.44 21.41
CA ASN A 38 17.44 -25.34 21.09
C ASN A 38 17.70 -24.20 20.07
N VAL A 39 18.59 -23.27 20.44
CA VAL A 39 18.93 -22.09 19.63
C VAL A 39 19.68 -22.46 18.34
N GLU A 40 20.62 -23.40 18.40
CA GLU A 40 21.38 -23.85 17.22
C GLU A 40 20.47 -24.52 16.17
N GLN A 41 19.50 -25.32 16.63
CA GLN A 41 18.50 -25.93 15.76
C GLN A 41 17.62 -24.87 15.08
N LYS A 42 17.20 -23.84 15.82
CA LYS A 42 16.46 -22.70 15.25
C LYS A 42 17.28 -21.99 14.17
N GLN A 43 18.54 -21.66 14.46
CA GLN A 43 19.45 -21.03 13.50
C GLN A 43 19.72 -21.90 12.27
N LEU A 44 19.80 -23.23 12.44
CA LEU A 44 19.96 -24.15 11.31
C LEU A 44 18.74 -24.13 10.39
N ILE A 45 17.52 -24.18 10.95
CA ILE A 45 16.28 -24.12 10.19
C ILE A 45 16.15 -22.77 9.47
N GLU A 46 16.49 -21.67 10.12
CA GLU A 46 16.46 -20.34 9.49
C GLU A 46 17.39 -20.27 8.29
N ARG A 47 18.63 -20.76 8.41
CA ARG A 47 19.56 -20.82 7.28
C ARG A 47 19.05 -21.69 6.14
N GLN A 48 18.42 -22.82 6.45
CA GLN A 48 17.81 -23.69 5.43
C GLN A 48 16.64 -23.01 4.71
N ILE A 49 15.77 -22.32 5.46
CA ILE A 49 14.64 -21.55 4.90
C ILE A 49 15.17 -20.43 4.00
N ILE A 50 16.13 -19.63 4.46
CA ILE A 50 16.74 -18.55 3.67
C ILE A 50 17.34 -19.12 2.38
N SER A 51 18.16 -20.17 2.48
CA SER A 51 18.79 -20.82 1.32
C SER A 51 17.77 -21.33 0.30
N TYR A 52 16.68 -21.95 0.78
CA TYR A 52 15.58 -22.41 -0.07
C TYR A 52 14.89 -21.24 -0.77
N LEU A 53 14.50 -20.20 -0.05
CA LEU A 53 13.79 -19.04 -0.60
C LEU A 53 14.67 -18.23 -1.56
N SER A 54 15.95 -18.05 -1.27
CA SER A 54 16.91 -17.43 -2.20
C SER A 54 17.05 -18.22 -3.49
N THR A 55 17.00 -19.56 -3.40
CA THR A 55 17.09 -20.42 -4.59
C THR A 55 15.79 -20.38 -5.39
N GLU A 56 14.63 -20.48 -4.74
CA GLU A 56 13.33 -20.36 -5.38
C GLU A 56 13.17 -19.03 -6.11
N ARG A 57 13.54 -17.92 -5.47
CA ARG A 57 13.49 -16.58 -6.09
C ARG A 57 14.39 -16.46 -7.32
N ARG A 58 15.57 -17.08 -7.31
CA ARG A 58 16.47 -17.10 -8.48
C ARG A 58 15.90 -17.91 -9.64
N LEU A 59 15.15 -18.97 -9.35
CA LEU A 59 14.50 -19.80 -10.36
C LEU A 59 13.20 -19.16 -10.88
N TYR A 60 12.49 -18.41 -10.04
CA TYR A 60 11.23 -17.74 -10.35
C TYR A 60 11.41 -16.22 -10.41
N ILE A 61 12.02 -15.74 -11.49
CA ILE A 61 12.13 -14.30 -11.75
C ILE A 61 10.76 -13.81 -12.24
N LYS A 62 10.05 -13.05 -11.39
CA LYS A 62 8.82 -12.35 -11.78
C LYS A 62 9.13 -11.46 -12.98
N GLN A 63 8.37 -11.62 -14.06
CA GLN A 63 8.54 -10.79 -15.25
C GLN A 63 8.31 -9.31 -14.87
N ASN A 64 9.26 -8.44 -15.18
CA ASN A 64 9.06 -7.01 -15.01
C ASN A 64 8.00 -6.53 -16.02
N ASN A 65 6.85 -6.09 -15.52
CA ASN A 65 5.74 -5.57 -16.30
C ASN A 65 5.62 -4.04 -16.23
N GLU A 66 6.58 -3.35 -15.62
CA GLU A 66 6.58 -1.91 -15.40
C GLU A 66 6.29 -1.13 -16.69
N GLN A 67 7.02 -1.38 -17.78
CA GLN A 67 6.81 -0.68 -19.05
C GLN A 67 5.38 -0.83 -19.58
N LYS A 68 4.79 -2.03 -19.50
CA LYS A 68 3.41 -2.28 -19.96
C LYS A 68 2.40 -1.53 -19.10
N LEU A 69 2.61 -1.55 -17.78
CA LEU A 69 1.77 -0.82 -16.82
C LEU A 69 1.92 0.70 -16.98
N THR A 70 3.11 1.21 -17.31
CA THR A 70 3.37 2.62 -17.61
C THR A 70 2.59 3.10 -18.82
N VAL A 71 2.60 2.35 -19.92
CA VAL A 71 1.80 2.68 -21.12
C VAL A 71 0.30 2.73 -20.79
N LEU A 72 -0.21 1.76 -20.02
CA LEU A 72 -1.60 1.81 -19.58
C LEU A 72 -1.87 2.99 -18.64
N SER A 73 -0.96 3.28 -17.72
CA SER A 73 -1.02 4.43 -16.82
C SER A 73 -1.17 5.73 -17.61
N GLU A 74 -0.37 5.96 -18.65
CA GLU A 74 -0.45 7.16 -19.50
C GLU A 74 -1.83 7.32 -20.16
N LYS A 75 -2.39 6.24 -20.70
CA LYS A 75 -3.75 6.24 -21.27
C LYS A 75 -4.82 6.59 -20.24
N ILE A 76 -4.72 6.00 -19.04
CA ILE A 76 -5.63 6.30 -17.92
C ILE A 76 -5.51 7.77 -17.50
N GLN A 77 -4.27 8.27 -17.31
CA GLN A 77 -4.04 9.66 -16.92
C GLN A 77 -4.60 10.63 -17.97
N SER A 78 -4.46 10.32 -19.26
CA SER A 78 -5.05 11.11 -20.36
C SER A 78 -6.58 11.13 -20.31
N ALA A 79 -7.22 9.97 -20.14
CA ALA A 79 -8.68 9.86 -20.04
C ALA A 79 -9.23 10.59 -18.80
N ILE A 80 -8.57 10.45 -17.65
CA ILE A 80 -8.91 11.20 -16.43
C ILE A 80 -8.73 12.70 -16.70
N ASN A 81 -7.65 13.12 -17.36
CA ASN A 81 -7.42 14.52 -17.65
C ASN A 81 -8.51 15.13 -18.54
N PHE A 82 -8.98 14.38 -19.53
CA PHE A 82 -10.09 14.80 -20.38
C PHE A 82 -11.38 14.99 -19.58
N LEU A 83 -11.73 14.03 -18.70
CA LEU A 83 -12.90 14.14 -17.82
C LEU A 83 -12.81 15.36 -16.89
N GLN A 84 -11.62 15.61 -16.34
CA GLN A 84 -11.41 16.67 -15.37
C GLN A 84 -11.28 18.05 -16.00
N ASN A 85 -11.11 18.17 -17.31
CA ASN A 85 -10.93 19.45 -17.98
C ASN A 85 -11.95 19.66 -19.10
N PRO A 86 -13.26 19.76 -18.77
CA PRO A 86 -14.28 20.04 -19.77
C PRO A 86 -14.06 21.41 -20.41
N THR A 87 -14.50 21.54 -21.66
CA THR A 87 -14.44 22.81 -22.41
C THR A 87 -15.39 23.87 -21.87
N ASN A 88 -16.49 23.46 -21.22
CA ASN A 88 -17.46 24.34 -20.61
C ASN A 88 -17.84 23.83 -19.20
N CYS A 89 -17.22 24.41 -18.17
CA CYS A 89 -17.45 24.08 -16.78
C CYS A 89 -18.87 24.42 -16.28
N SER A 90 -19.55 25.42 -16.88
CA SER A 90 -20.92 25.78 -16.51
C SER A 90 -21.94 24.71 -16.88
N ASN A 91 -21.66 23.90 -17.91
CA ASN A 91 -22.52 22.80 -18.36
C ASN A 91 -22.02 21.41 -17.92
N ALA A 92 -20.82 21.32 -17.35
CA ALA A 92 -20.27 20.05 -16.88
C ALA A 92 -21.10 19.47 -15.73
N SER A 93 -21.21 18.13 -15.72
CA SER A 93 -21.73 17.40 -14.55
C SER A 93 -20.61 17.29 -13.51
N ILE A 94 -20.88 17.70 -12.28
CA ILE A 94 -19.87 17.93 -11.25
C ILE A 94 -20.17 17.06 -10.02
N ILE A 95 -19.11 16.51 -9.42
CA ILE A 95 -19.09 16.07 -8.03
C ILE A 95 -18.17 16.99 -7.25
N VAL A 96 -18.69 17.57 -6.17
CA VAL A 96 -17.94 18.34 -5.20
C VAL A 96 -17.42 17.42 -4.11
N CYS A 97 -16.12 17.46 -3.86
CA CYS A 97 -15.47 16.79 -2.75
C CYS A 97 -15.18 17.77 -1.61
N PRO A 98 -15.73 17.53 -0.41
CA PRO A 98 -15.45 18.34 0.76
C PRO A 98 -14.02 18.15 1.30
N MET A 99 -13.33 19.26 1.58
CA MET A 99 -11.98 19.29 2.19
C MET A 99 -11.98 19.79 3.65
N ASP A 100 -13.14 19.90 4.27
CA ASP A 100 -13.40 20.66 5.50
C ASP A 100 -13.45 19.81 6.79
N GLY A 101 -12.93 18.59 6.76
CA GLY A 101 -12.87 17.76 7.96
C GLY A 101 -11.82 18.24 8.97
N PRO A 102 -12.18 18.38 10.27
CA PRO A 102 -11.23 18.78 11.30
C PRO A 102 -10.15 17.71 11.50
N ASP A 103 -8.92 18.15 11.77
CA ASP A 103 -7.78 17.32 12.20
C ASP A 103 -7.30 16.19 11.26
N TRP A 104 -7.65 16.24 9.97
CA TRP A 104 -7.20 15.22 9.02
C TRP A 104 -5.67 15.23 8.81
N GLY A 105 -5.03 14.08 9.05
CA GLY A 105 -3.66 13.84 8.59
C GLY A 105 -3.59 13.76 7.05
N PHE A 106 -2.44 14.09 6.47
CA PHE A 106 -2.29 14.19 5.02
C PHE A 106 -2.67 12.92 4.25
N GLY A 107 -2.22 11.74 4.71
CA GLY A 107 -2.60 10.47 4.07
C GLY A 107 -4.12 10.27 4.02
N PHE A 108 -4.81 10.59 5.12
CA PHE A 108 -6.27 10.52 5.16
C PHE A 108 -6.93 11.49 4.19
N LEU A 109 -6.44 12.74 4.11
CA LEU A 109 -6.93 13.73 3.14
C LEU A 109 -6.80 13.23 1.69
N ILE A 110 -5.65 12.69 1.31
CA ILE A 110 -5.44 12.15 -0.04
C ILE A 110 -6.39 10.98 -0.30
N HIS A 111 -6.61 10.11 0.68
CA HIS A 111 -7.60 9.05 0.57
C HIS A 111 -9.02 9.60 0.40
N GLN A 112 -9.45 10.60 1.19
CA GLN A 112 -10.74 11.31 1.03
C GLN A 112 -10.95 11.83 -0.39
N ILE A 113 -9.95 12.51 -0.94
CA ILE A 113 -10.00 12.99 -2.34
C ILE A 113 -10.09 11.81 -3.30
N CYS A 114 -9.32 10.74 -3.07
CA CYS A 114 -9.35 9.52 -3.88
C CYS A 114 -10.73 8.82 -3.85
N TYR A 115 -11.42 8.81 -2.71
CA TYR A 115 -12.82 8.36 -2.58
C TYR A 115 -13.74 9.18 -3.49
N CYS A 116 -13.73 10.50 -3.36
CA CYS A 116 -14.54 11.36 -4.23
C CYS A 116 -14.20 11.15 -5.71
N PHE A 117 -12.91 10.97 -6.01
CA PHE A 117 -12.45 10.85 -7.39
C PHE A 117 -12.90 9.55 -8.05
N LEU A 118 -12.89 8.44 -7.32
CA LEU A 118 -13.42 7.17 -7.80
C LEU A 118 -14.89 7.32 -8.24
N PHE A 119 -15.72 7.95 -7.41
CA PHE A 119 -17.13 8.17 -7.73
C PHE A 119 -17.33 9.20 -8.86
N SER A 120 -16.51 10.25 -8.92
CA SER A 120 -16.46 11.18 -10.05
C SER A 120 -16.20 10.43 -11.36
N ILE A 121 -15.23 9.53 -11.38
CA ILE A 121 -14.88 8.76 -12.57
C ILE A 121 -15.99 7.75 -12.94
N VAL A 122 -16.50 6.98 -11.97
CA VAL A 122 -17.55 5.97 -12.23
C VAL A 122 -18.84 6.61 -12.77
N SER A 123 -19.16 7.81 -12.29
CA SER A 123 -20.34 8.57 -12.74
C SER A 123 -20.09 9.47 -13.96
N GLY A 124 -18.85 9.54 -14.48
CA GLY A 124 -18.51 10.41 -15.60
C GLY A 124 -18.65 11.91 -15.29
N ARG A 125 -18.40 12.31 -14.05
CA ARG A 125 -18.53 13.69 -13.55
C ARG A 125 -17.16 14.31 -13.27
N THR A 126 -16.99 15.59 -13.54
CA THR A 126 -15.79 16.36 -13.17
C THR A 126 -15.74 16.53 -11.64
N LEU A 127 -14.56 16.34 -11.05
CA LEU A 127 -14.34 16.46 -9.61
C LEU A 127 -13.90 17.90 -9.29
N ILE A 128 -14.62 18.58 -8.40
CA ILE A 128 -14.22 19.89 -7.87
C ILE A 128 -13.95 19.76 -6.37
N LEU A 129 -12.85 20.34 -5.90
CA LEU A 129 -12.57 20.44 -4.46
C LEU A 129 -13.22 21.72 -3.90
N ASN A 130 -14.03 21.59 -2.84
CA ASN A 130 -14.83 22.72 -2.33
C ASN A 130 -14.01 23.86 -1.70
N ASN A 131 -12.72 23.65 -1.44
CA ASN A 131 -11.92 24.60 -0.68
C ASN A 131 -10.43 24.55 -1.05
N GLU A 132 -10.10 24.39 -2.33
CA GLU A 132 -8.72 24.31 -2.84
C GLU A 132 -7.82 25.49 -2.42
N ASN A 133 -8.43 26.66 -2.18
CA ASN A 133 -7.75 27.89 -1.80
C ASN A 133 -7.72 28.15 -0.29
N ALA A 134 -8.37 27.31 0.52
CA ALA A 134 -8.18 27.35 1.97
C ALA A 134 -6.92 26.61 2.38
N LYS A 135 -6.41 27.02 3.54
CA LYS A 135 -5.31 26.31 4.20
C LYS A 135 -5.79 24.92 4.57
N LEU A 136 -5.02 23.92 4.20
CA LEU A 136 -5.18 22.57 4.74
C LEU A 136 -4.99 22.66 6.26
N TYR A 137 -6.05 22.36 7.02
CA TYR A 137 -6.20 22.72 8.44
C TYR A 137 -4.95 22.44 9.29
N LYS A 138 -4.29 21.29 9.06
CA LYS A 138 -3.11 20.83 9.80
C LYS A 138 -1.76 21.35 9.28
N PHE A 139 -1.71 21.89 8.07
CA PHE A 139 -0.44 22.16 7.37
C PHE A 139 -0.22 23.63 7.04
N ASN A 140 -1.22 24.50 7.26
CA ASN A 140 -1.12 25.94 7.00
C ASN A 140 -0.74 26.31 5.54
N VAL A 141 -0.87 25.37 4.61
CA VAL A 141 -0.54 25.49 3.17
C VAL A 141 -1.79 25.20 2.34
N LYS A 142 -1.99 25.90 1.22
CA LYS A 142 -3.10 25.66 0.28
C LYS A 142 -2.75 24.55 -0.72
N TRP A 143 -3.77 23.90 -1.29
CA TRP A 143 -3.56 22.86 -2.31
C TRP A 143 -2.70 23.36 -3.48
N ASN A 144 -3.09 24.50 -4.07
CA ASN A 144 -2.44 25.07 -5.26
C ASN A 144 -1.00 25.58 -5.02
N GLU A 145 -0.57 25.68 -3.75
CA GLU A 145 0.83 26.02 -3.44
C GLU A 145 1.79 24.85 -3.67
N LEU A 146 1.27 23.62 -3.71
CA LEU A 146 2.05 22.38 -3.77
C LEU A 146 1.71 21.52 -4.99
N PHE A 147 0.42 21.47 -5.33
CA PHE A 147 -0.11 20.59 -6.35
C PHE A 147 -0.72 21.39 -7.49
N MET A 148 -0.79 20.77 -8.66
CA MET A 148 -1.60 21.20 -9.78
C MET A 148 -3.09 21.10 -9.40
N PRO A 149 -3.96 21.96 -9.97
CA PRO A 149 -5.39 21.83 -9.75
C PRO A 149 -5.90 20.47 -10.27
N ILE A 150 -6.91 19.93 -9.60
CA ILE A 150 -7.54 18.66 -10.00
C ILE A 150 -8.26 18.82 -11.34
N THR A 151 -8.85 20.00 -11.57
CA THR A 151 -9.70 20.33 -12.72
C THR A 151 -9.46 21.78 -13.12
N ASN A 152 -9.79 22.15 -14.37
CA ASN A 152 -9.87 23.55 -14.80
C ASN A 152 -11.14 24.28 -14.30
N CYS A 153 -12.08 23.58 -13.67
CA CYS A 153 -13.33 24.16 -13.18
C CYS A 153 -13.20 24.73 -11.77
N ASN A 154 -13.55 26.01 -11.61
CA ASN A 154 -13.48 26.70 -10.32
C ASN A 154 -14.71 26.43 -9.42
N TYR A 155 -14.49 26.14 -8.14
CA TYR A 155 -15.57 25.91 -7.18
C TYR A 155 -16.48 27.11 -6.95
N ALA A 156 -15.90 28.30 -6.76
CA ALA A 156 -16.65 29.53 -6.45
C ALA A 156 -17.58 29.94 -7.60
N GLU A 157 -17.20 29.65 -8.84
CA GLU A 157 -17.99 29.97 -10.03
C GLU A 157 -18.97 28.85 -10.40
N HIS A 158 -18.56 27.59 -10.32
CA HIS A 158 -19.29 26.49 -10.95
C HIS A 158 -20.09 25.62 -9.98
N ALA A 159 -19.86 25.73 -8.67
CA ALA A 159 -20.54 24.92 -7.66
C ALA A 159 -21.14 25.74 -6.51
N MET A 160 -20.42 26.73 -5.98
CA MET A 160 -20.88 27.57 -4.86
C MET A 160 -22.22 28.29 -5.10
N PRO A 161 -22.55 28.79 -6.32
CA PRO A 161 -23.84 29.46 -6.56
C PRO A 161 -25.06 28.53 -6.48
N PHE A 162 -24.85 27.21 -6.46
CA PHE A 162 -25.91 26.20 -6.48
C PHE A 162 -26.14 25.57 -5.11
N GLN A 163 -25.58 26.12 -4.03
CA GLN A 163 -25.82 25.62 -2.68
C GLN A 163 -27.29 25.81 -2.23
N PRO A 164 -27.85 24.90 -1.42
CA PRO A 164 -27.22 23.68 -0.90
C PRO A 164 -27.15 22.56 -1.96
N LEU A 165 -26.03 21.84 -2.00
CA LEU A 165 -25.84 20.73 -2.93
C LEU A 165 -26.52 19.45 -2.42
N LYS A 166 -27.12 18.69 -3.33
CA LYS A 166 -27.69 17.37 -3.02
C LYS A 166 -26.57 16.33 -2.89
N GLU A 167 -26.72 15.43 -1.93
CA GLU A 167 -25.80 14.30 -1.74
C GLU A 167 -25.87 13.36 -2.94
N TYR A 168 -24.72 12.93 -3.44
CA TYR A 168 -24.60 11.85 -4.42
C TYR A 168 -25.03 10.53 -3.78
N ILE A 169 -26.02 9.86 -4.38
CA ILE A 169 -26.55 8.58 -3.90
C ILE A 169 -25.95 7.44 -4.71
N ASP A 170 -26.08 7.51 -6.04
CA ASP A 170 -25.55 6.50 -6.94
C ASP A 170 -25.33 7.03 -8.37
N LYS A 171 -24.82 6.15 -9.25
CA LYS A 171 -24.43 6.50 -10.62
C LYS A 171 -25.58 6.97 -11.52
N ASN A 172 -26.83 6.73 -11.13
CA ASN A 172 -28.02 7.12 -11.89
C ASN A 172 -28.55 8.51 -11.50
N ASP A 173 -27.95 9.19 -10.52
CA ASP A 173 -28.33 10.56 -10.19
C ASP A 173 -28.20 11.47 -11.43
N THR A 174 -29.26 12.21 -11.74
CA THR A 174 -29.36 13.08 -12.92
C THR A 174 -29.05 14.54 -12.63
N ASP A 175 -28.97 14.93 -11.36
CA ASP A 175 -28.65 16.31 -10.97
C ASP A 175 -27.28 16.72 -11.50
N ARG A 176 -27.14 17.94 -12.02
CA ARG A 176 -25.88 18.38 -12.65
C ARG A 176 -24.74 18.49 -11.63
N ILE A 177 -25.00 19.05 -10.45
CA ILE A 177 -23.98 19.26 -9.40
C ILE A 177 -24.42 18.49 -8.16
N LEU A 178 -23.52 17.65 -7.67
CA LEU A 178 -23.73 16.83 -6.48
C LEU A 178 -22.56 17.04 -5.52
N VAL A 179 -22.78 16.79 -4.23
CA VAL A 179 -21.70 16.67 -3.23
C VAL A 179 -21.57 15.23 -2.80
N PHE A 180 -20.34 14.75 -2.62
CA PHE A 180 -20.10 13.41 -2.11
C PHE A 180 -19.26 13.46 -0.83
N HIS A 181 -19.84 13.02 0.27
CA HIS A 181 -19.13 12.84 1.54
C HIS A 181 -18.73 11.38 1.69
N PRO A 182 -17.43 11.04 1.66
CA PRO A 182 -16.99 9.66 1.88
C PRO A 182 -17.27 9.22 3.34
N ARG A 183 -18.48 8.71 3.62
CA ARG A 183 -18.86 8.16 4.93
C ARG A 183 -18.47 6.69 5.05
N GLU A 184 -18.18 6.22 6.27
CA GLU A 184 -17.77 4.83 6.57
C GLU A 184 -18.63 3.73 5.93
N LYS A 185 -19.95 3.95 5.79
CA LYS A 185 -20.86 2.95 5.19
C LYS A 185 -20.69 2.79 3.67
N VAL A 186 -20.23 3.83 2.97
CA VAL A 186 -19.96 3.81 1.52
C VAL A 186 -18.56 3.22 1.23
N VAL A 187 -17.60 3.51 2.12
CA VAL A 187 -16.25 2.89 2.13
C VAL A 187 -16.32 1.36 2.16
N LYS A 188 -17.31 0.79 2.87
CA LYS A 188 -17.52 -0.67 2.97
C LYS A 188 -18.04 -1.33 1.68
N ARG A 189 -18.65 -0.61 0.73
CA ARG A 189 -19.37 -1.23 -0.41
C ARG A 189 -18.66 -1.14 -1.77
N GLY A 190 -17.71 -0.23 -1.98
CA GLY A 190 -17.22 0.02 -3.34
C GLY A 190 -15.81 0.58 -3.52
N PHE A 191 -14.97 0.65 -2.47
CA PHE A 191 -13.71 1.38 -2.61
C PHE A 191 -12.56 0.61 -3.31
N ASP A 192 -12.71 -0.71 -3.50
CA ASP A 192 -11.75 -1.55 -4.22
C ASP A 192 -12.33 -2.10 -5.49
N VAL A 193 -12.60 -1.21 -6.42
CA VAL A 193 -13.03 -1.61 -7.75
C VAL A 193 -11.97 -1.19 -8.75
N SER A 194 -11.77 -2.04 -9.74
CA SER A 194 -10.96 -1.73 -10.91
C SER A 194 -11.87 -1.68 -12.14
N PRO A 195 -11.53 -0.92 -13.20
CA PRO A 195 -12.31 -0.88 -14.42
C PRO A 195 -12.42 -2.25 -15.10
N THR A 196 -13.65 -2.63 -15.45
CA THR A 196 -13.93 -3.87 -16.19
C THR A 196 -13.26 -3.83 -17.57
N GLU A 197 -13.18 -2.64 -18.16
CA GLU A 197 -12.52 -2.34 -19.44
C GLU A 197 -11.04 -2.74 -19.42
N LEU A 198 -10.40 -2.65 -18.24
CA LEU A 198 -8.98 -2.95 -18.05
C LEU A 198 -8.72 -4.32 -17.43
N LYS A 199 -9.79 -5.08 -17.11
CA LYS A 199 -9.73 -6.31 -16.32
C LYS A 199 -8.75 -7.33 -16.89
N THR A 200 -8.88 -7.66 -18.18
CA THR A 200 -8.04 -8.69 -18.83
C THR A 200 -6.57 -8.30 -18.81
N PHE A 201 -6.27 -7.01 -19.05
CA PHE A 201 -4.90 -6.51 -19.02
C PHE A 201 -4.32 -6.56 -17.61
N LEU A 202 -5.06 -6.04 -16.62
CA LEU A 202 -4.58 -5.94 -15.25
C LEU A 202 -4.42 -7.31 -14.59
N LEU A 203 -5.34 -8.24 -14.81
CA LEU A 203 -5.20 -9.62 -14.31
C LEU A 203 -3.98 -10.35 -14.91
N LYS A 204 -3.51 -9.92 -16.09
CA LYS A 204 -2.33 -10.49 -16.73
C LYS A 204 -1.02 -9.88 -16.22
N TYR A 205 -1.02 -8.59 -15.91
CA TYR A 205 0.22 -7.83 -15.68
C TYR A 205 0.40 -7.27 -14.27
N HIS A 206 -0.61 -7.34 -13.41
CA HIS A 206 -0.53 -6.86 -12.03
C HIS A 206 -1.19 -7.82 -11.03
N SER A 207 -0.48 -8.11 -9.94
CA SER A 207 -0.93 -9.07 -8.91
C SER A 207 -2.13 -8.59 -8.09
N ASN A 208 -2.40 -7.27 -8.08
CA ASN A 208 -3.55 -6.66 -7.42
C ASN A 208 -4.15 -5.49 -8.23
N PRO A 209 -5.07 -5.74 -9.18
CA PRO A 209 -5.65 -4.71 -10.06
C PRO A 209 -6.32 -3.52 -9.36
N THR A 210 -6.98 -3.74 -8.22
CA THR A 210 -7.72 -2.69 -7.51
C THR A 210 -6.76 -1.73 -6.82
N LEU A 211 -5.71 -2.25 -6.19
CA LEU A 211 -4.63 -1.45 -5.61
C LEU A 211 -3.92 -0.62 -6.69
N TRP A 212 -3.54 -1.24 -7.80
CA TRP A 212 -2.85 -0.54 -8.89
C TRP A 212 -3.69 0.59 -9.46
N PHE A 213 -4.99 0.33 -9.70
CA PHE A 213 -5.90 1.33 -10.22
C PHE A 213 -6.09 2.50 -9.25
N ARG A 214 -6.19 2.23 -7.93
CA ARG A 214 -6.15 3.30 -6.93
C ARG A 214 -4.88 4.13 -7.02
N GLY A 215 -3.73 3.47 -7.19
CA GLY A 215 -2.46 4.16 -7.44
C GLY A 215 -2.57 5.16 -8.60
N GLN A 216 -3.32 4.85 -9.66
CA GLN A 216 -3.55 5.78 -10.78
C GLN A 216 -4.39 7.00 -10.40
N LEU A 217 -5.39 6.84 -9.53
CA LEU A 217 -6.17 7.96 -9.02
C LEU A 217 -5.30 8.88 -8.16
N ILE A 218 -4.50 8.28 -7.28
CA ILE A 218 -3.55 9.00 -6.44
C ILE A 218 -2.48 9.68 -7.28
N LYS A 219 -1.97 9.04 -8.34
CA LYS A 219 -1.01 9.65 -9.28
C LYS A 219 -1.54 10.97 -9.85
N TYR A 220 -2.81 11.03 -10.21
CA TYR A 220 -3.43 12.22 -10.76
C TYR A 220 -3.66 13.30 -9.69
N ILE A 221 -4.08 12.90 -8.48
CA ILE A 221 -4.23 13.77 -7.32
C ILE A 221 -2.86 14.35 -6.90
N TRP A 222 -1.81 13.55 -6.92
CA TRP A 222 -0.44 13.88 -6.48
C TRP A 222 0.37 14.67 -7.51
N ARG A 223 -0.25 15.31 -8.51
CA ARG A 223 0.53 16.08 -9.48
C ARG A 223 1.12 17.31 -8.82
N GLU A 224 2.37 17.20 -8.38
CA GLU A 224 3.14 18.31 -7.82
C GLU A 224 3.27 19.42 -8.87
N ASN A 225 3.17 20.69 -8.45
CA ASN A 225 3.52 21.79 -9.34
C ASN A 225 5.03 21.83 -9.58
N GLU A 226 5.48 22.61 -10.56
CA GLU A 226 6.89 22.62 -10.98
C GLU A 226 7.88 22.89 -9.83
N LEU A 227 7.57 23.86 -8.97
CA LEU A 227 8.42 24.23 -7.84
C LEU A 227 8.53 23.10 -6.82
N THR A 228 7.39 22.51 -6.45
CA THR A 228 7.34 21.39 -5.51
C THR A 228 8.01 20.16 -6.09
N LEU A 229 7.77 19.84 -7.37
CA LEU A 229 8.38 18.71 -8.07
C LEU A 229 9.91 18.81 -8.11
N ASN A 230 10.45 20.00 -8.37
CA ASN A 230 11.89 20.23 -8.38
C ASN A 230 12.50 20.05 -6.99
N ALA A 231 11.86 20.59 -5.95
CA ALA A 231 12.32 20.46 -4.58
C ALA A 231 12.26 19.01 -4.07
N THR A 232 11.16 18.28 -4.34
CA THR A 232 11.03 16.87 -3.99
C THR A 232 12.02 16.00 -4.77
N ASN A 233 12.26 16.27 -6.06
CA ASN A 233 13.29 15.60 -6.85
C ASN A 233 14.69 15.79 -6.24
N GLN A 234 15.01 17.00 -5.78
CA GLN A 234 16.28 17.28 -5.12
C GLN A 234 16.44 16.43 -3.85
N SER A 235 15.41 16.34 -3.01
CA SER A 235 15.47 15.49 -1.80
C SER A 235 15.56 14.00 -2.13
N VAL A 236 14.82 13.52 -3.12
CA VAL A 236 14.88 12.12 -3.58
C VAL A 236 16.28 11.77 -4.12
N SER A 237 16.94 12.69 -4.82
CA SER A 237 18.29 12.46 -5.39
C SER A 237 19.40 12.27 -4.35
N ARG A 238 19.14 12.60 -3.07
CA ARG A 238 20.08 12.36 -1.96
C ARG A 238 20.16 10.89 -1.55
N ILE A 239 19.22 10.07 -2.01
CA ILE A 239 19.15 8.64 -1.71
C ILE A 239 19.77 7.88 -2.89
N PRO A 240 20.84 7.10 -2.67
CA PRO A 240 21.62 6.50 -3.75
C PRO A 240 20.98 5.20 -4.24
N PHE A 241 19.80 5.31 -4.85
CA PHE A 241 19.08 4.16 -5.44
C PHE A 241 19.87 3.49 -6.58
N GLU A 242 20.82 4.19 -7.19
CA GLU A 242 21.77 3.67 -8.17
C GLU A 242 22.83 2.75 -7.55
N CYS A 243 23.12 2.90 -6.26
CA CYS A 243 24.11 2.09 -5.55
C CYS A 243 23.62 0.69 -5.16
N GLY A 244 22.31 0.46 -5.26
CA GLY A 244 21.69 -0.80 -4.88
C GLY A 244 20.32 -0.61 -4.23
N PRO A 245 19.74 -1.69 -3.70
CA PRO A 245 18.44 -1.64 -3.05
C PRO A 245 18.52 -0.86 -1.75
N VAL A 246 17.62 0.09 -1.64
CA VAL A 246 17.31 0.80 -0.41
C VAL A 246 16.00 0.23 0.10
N VAL A 247 16.00 -0.22 1.35
CA VAL A 247 14.77 -0.68 2.01
C VAL A 247 14.33 0.34 3.05
N GLY A 248 13.03 0.49 3.25
CA GLY A 248 12.46 1.50 4.12
C GLY A 248 11.87 0.91 5.41
N ILE A 249 11.87 1.71 6.47
CA ILE A 249 10.94 1.54 7.58
C ILE A 249 10.12 2.82 7.76
N HIS A 250 8.84 2.66 8.06
CA HIS A 250 7.96 3.77 8.45
C HIS A 250 7.37 3.52 9.83
N VAL A 251 7.88 4.24 10.83
CA VAL A 251 7.57 4.04 12.25
C VAL A 251 6.59 5.13 12.73
N ARG A 252 5.37 4.73 13.09
CA ARG A 252 4.33 5.62 13.64
C ARG A 252 4.18 5.38 15.14
N ARG A 253 4.39 6.37 16.03
CA ARG A 253 4.25 6.18 17.50
C ARG A 253 3.52 7.30 18.27
N THR A 254 3.19 8.45 17.69
CA THR A 254 2.82 9.64 18.49
C THR A 254 1.34 9.74 18.89
N ASP A 255 0.42 9.96 17.96
CA ASP A 255 -1.01 10.26 18.15
C ASP A 255 -1.96 9.06 17.90
N LYS A 256 -1.41 7.88 17.59
CA LYS A 256 -2.17 6.69 17.17
C LYS A 256 -2.01 5.49 18.11
N ILE A 257 -1.47 5.67 19.32
CA ILE A 257 -1.30 4.60 20.32
C ILE A 257 -2.66 4.00 20.75
N SER A 258 -3.75 4.78 20.68
CA SER A 258 -5.11 4.31 20.92
C SER A 258 -5.71 3.53 19.74
N GLU A 259 -5.16 3.68 18.54
CA GLU A 259 -5.69 3.06 17.30
C GLU A 259 -4.86 1.86 16.83
N ALA A 260 -3.58 1.78 17.21
CA ALA A 260 -2.66 0.75 16.76
C ALA A 260 -1.72 0.27 17.87
N LYS A 261 -1.31 -1.00 17.78
CA LYS A 261 -0.33 -1.60 18.68
C LYS A 261 1.03 -0.91 18.53
N PHE A 262 1.74 -0.73 19.63
CA PHE A 262 3.15 -0.32 19.62
C PHE A 262 4.04 -1.47 19.15
N PHE A 263 4.98 -1.17 18.24
CA PHE A 263 5.98 -2.11 17.73
C PHE A 263 7.39 -1.56 17.96
N ASN A 264 8.26 -2.41 18.51
CA ASN A 264 9.66 -2.07 18.76
C ASN A 264 10.45 -2.10 17.44
N LEU A 265 11.61 -1.42 17.36
CA LEU A 265 12.39 -1.38 16.12
C LEU A 265 12.91 -2.76 15.71
N GLU A 266 13.16 -3.65 16.67
CA GLU A 266 13.56 -5.03 16.41
C GLU A 266 12.53 -5.77 15.54
N GLU A 267 11.24 -5.49 15.70
CA GLU A 267 10.19 -6.13 14.89
C GLU A 267 10.27 -5.67 13.43
N TYR A 268 10.52 -4.39 13.17
CA TYR A 268 10.75 -3.88 11.82
C TYR A 268 12.02 -4.49 11.23
N MET A 269 13.11 -4.43 11.99
CA MET A 269 14.44 -4.84 11.54
C MET A 269 14.55 -6.34 11.31
N THR A 270 13.75 -7.17 12.01
CA THR A 270 13.67 -8.61 11.75
C THR A 270 13.29 -8.92 10.30
N TRP A 271 12.30 -8.19 9.76
CA TRP A 271 11.84 -8.39 8.39
C TRP A 271 12.77 -7.75 7.37
N ILE A 272 13.43 -6.65 7.72
CA ILE A 272 14.48 -6.04 6.89
C ILE A 272 15.68 -6.96 6.75
N ASP A 273 16.19 -7.50 7.87
CA ASP A 273 17.29 -8.46 7.89
C ASP A 273 16.95 -9.69 7.04
N PHE A 274 15.77 -10.27 7.25
CA PHE A 274 15.29 -11.40 6.46
C PHE A 274 15.19 -11.10 4.96
N TRP A 275 14.66 -9.92 4.58
CA TRP A 275 14.56 -9.54 3.19
C TRP A 275 15.95 -9.47 2.54
N PHE A 276 16.93 -8.82 3.18
CA PHE A 276 18.28 -8.78 2.65
C PHE A 276 18.90 -10.18 2.59
N ASP A 277 18.75 -10.99 3.63
CA ASP A 277 19.32 -12.34 3.66
C ASP A 277 18.80 -13.21 2.49
N VAL A 278 17.53 -13.04 2.11
CA VAL A 278 16.95 -13.77 0.98
C VAL A 278 17.27 -13.13 -0.38
N VAL A 279 17.04 -11.82 -0.51
CA VAL A 279 17.01 -11.10 -1.80
C VAL A 279 18.39 -10.62 -2.21
N TRP A 280 19.20 -10.17 -1.24
CA TRP A 280 20.56 -9.73 -1.48
C TRP A 280 21.51 -10.92 -1.47
N GLY A 281 21.44 -11.80 -0.47
CA GLY A 281 22.26 -13.03 -0.41
C GLY A 281 23.79 -12.80 -0.49
N HIS A 282 24.57 -13.86 -0.35
CA HIS A 282 26.04 -13.79 -0.20
C HIS A 282 26.85 -13.43 -1.46
N ASN A 283 26.20 -13.25 -2.62
CA ASN A 283 26.86 -13.17 -3.93
C ASN A 283 26.75 -11.80 -4.63
N HIS A 284 26.39 -10.73 -3.92
CA HIS A 284 26.54 -9.39 -4.49
C HIS A 284 28.03 -9.06 -4.59
N SER A 285 28.60 -9.42 -5.74
CA SER A 285 29.82 -8.83 -6.27
C SER A 285 29.63 -7.32 -6.34
N GLU A 286 30.60 -6.61 -5.79
CA GLU A 286 30.93 -5.19 -5.94
C GLU A 286 30.01 -4.41 -6.91
N SER A 287 29.37 -3.35 -6.40
CA SER A 287 28.64 -2.42 -7.26
C SER A 287 29.54 -1.96 -8.40
N GLU A 288 29.06 -2.03 -9.65
CA GLU A 288 29.79 -1.53 -10.83
C GLU A 288 30.07 -0.01 -10.75
N HIS A 289 29.46 0.67 -9.79
CA HIS A 289 29.66 2.08 -9.50
C HIS A 289 30.80 2.29 -8.48
N PRO A 290 31.91 2.97 -8.86
CA PRO A 290 33.12 3.07 -8.05
C PRO A 290 32.98 3.88 -6.76
N ASN A 291 31.86 4.57 -6.53
CA ASN A 291 31.58 5.38 -5.34
C ASN A 291 30.45 4.82 -4.46
N CYS A 292 29.97 3.61 -4.75
CA CYS A 292 28.84 3.04 -4.05
C CYS A 292 29.26 2.20 -2.84
N THR A 293 28.45 2.29 -1.79
CA THR A 293 28.62 1.49 -0.57
C THR A 293 28.29 0.03 -0.86
N THR A 294 29.03 -0.89 -0.26
CA THR A 294 28.69 -2.32 -0.25
C THR A 294 27.74 -2.69 0.90
N ARG A 295 27.41 -1.73 1.76
CA ARG A 295 26.59 -1.93 2.95
C ARG A 295 25.11 -1.94 2.59
N ARG A 296 24.32 -2.64 3.41
CA ARG A 296 22.86 -2.64 3.30
C ARG A 296 22.34 -1.22 3.55
N MET A 297 21.52 -0.69 2.66
CA MET A 297 21.00 0.68 2.78
C MET A 297 19.59 0.66 3.37
N LEU A 298 19.41 1.42 4.46
CA LEU A 298 18.15 1.54 5.19
C LEU A 298 17.69 2.99 5.18
N PHE A 299 16.46 3.24 4.73
CA PHE A 299 15.80 4.53 4.86
C PHE A 299 14.80 4.52 6.03
N VAL A 300 14.96 5.46 6.95
CA VAL A 300 14.14 5.58 8.16
C VAL A 300 13.20 6.78 8.04
N ALA A 301 11.90 6.50 8.09
CA ALA A 301 10.85 7.50 8.24
C ALA A 301 10.08 7.26 9.54
N ALA A 302 9.70 8.34 10.21
CA ALA A 302 8.89 8.30 11.41
C ALA A 302 8.20 9.64 11.64
N ASP A 303 7.29 9.70 12.61
CA ASP A 303 6.68 10.97 13.00
C ASP A 303 7.73 11.97 13.50
N LEU A 304 7.56 13.26 13.18
CA LEU A 304 8.55 14.28 13.49
C LEU A 304 8.96 14.38 14.97
N PRO A 305 8.07 14.20 15.98
CA PRO A 305 8.50 14.21 17.37
C PRO A 305 9.45 13.08 17.77
N ILE A 306 9.43 11.95 17.04
CA ILE A 306 10.19 10.73 17.41
C ILE A 306 11.29 10.39 16.40
N LEU A 307 11.31 11.00 15.21
CA LEU A 307 12.22 10.62 14.13
C LEU A 307 13.68 10.67 14.57
N LYS A 308 14.06 11.67 15.36
CA LYS A 308 15.41 11.78 15.92
C LYS A 308 15.76 10.56 16.77
N ASP A 309 14.90 10.22 17.74
CA ASP A 309 15.11 9.10 18.64
C ASP A 309 15.17 7.77 17.87
N ILE A 310 14.29 7.58 16.87
CA ILE A 310 14.30 6.39 16.01
C ILE A 310 15.61 6.28 15.24
N VAL A 311 16.09 7.38 14.65
CA VAL A 311 17.34 7.37 13.87
C VAL A 311 18.55 7.12 14.78
N GLU A 312 18.58 7.72 15.97
CA GLU A 312 19.66 7.50 16.95
C GLU A 312 19.67 6.05 17.44
N GLU A 313 18.52 5.49 17.82
CA GLU A 313 18.37 4.08 18.18
C GLU A 313 18.80 3.18 17.01
N THR A 314 18.39 3.52 15.79
CA THR A 314 18.72 2.74 14.58
C THR A 314 20.23 2.71 14.34
N LYS A 315 20.88 3.88 14.36
CA LYS A 315 22.33 3.99 14.17
C LYS A 315 23.11 3.31 15.29
N HIS A 316 22.61 3.38 16.53
CA HIS A 316 23.26 2.74 17.67
C HIS A 316 23.24 1.20 17.57
N LYS A 317 22.08 0.62 17.25
CA LYS A 317 21.89 -0.85 17.24
C LYS A 317 22.25 -1.53 15.92
N TRP A 318 22.15 -0.83 14.79
CA TRP A 318 22.30 -1.39 13.45
C TRP A 318 23.27 -0.63 12.54
N GLY A 319 23.91 0.44 13.02
CA GLY A 319 24.80 1.29 12.23
C GLY A 319 26.13 0.63 11.83
N ASP A 320 26.42 -0.59 12.29
CA ASP A 320 27.52 -1.46 11.86
C ASP A 320 27.13 -2.32 10.64
N ARG A 321 25.86 -2.73 10.53
CA ARG A 321 25.32 -3.52 9.43
C ARG A 321 24.69 -2.67 8.31
N TYR A 322 24.17 -1.50 8.66
CA TYR A 322 23.40 -0.64 7.75
C TYR A 322 24.02 0.74 7.58
N GLU A 323 23.92 1.23 6.35
CA GLU A 323 24.03 2.64 6.06
C GLU A 323 22.65 3.28 6.17
N VAL A 324 22.51 4.21 7.13
CA VAL A 324 21.21 4.73 7.56
C VAL A 324 20.95 6.11 6.96
N TYR A 325 20.00 6.14 6.04
CA TYR A 325 19.36 7.34 5.48
C TYR A 325 18.06 7.63 6.24
N HIS A 326 17.61 8.87 6.26
CA HIS A 326 16.38 9.23 6.97
C HIS A 326 15.70 10.47 6.40
N GLY A 327 14.42 10.64 6.73
CA GLY A 327 13.71 11.90 6.53
C GLY A 327 14.31 13.06 7.34
N ILE A 328 13.88 14.29 7.11
CA ILE A 328 14.50 15.46 7.75
C ILE A 328 13.95 15.67 9.18
N PHE A 329 14.84 15.99 10.12
CA PHE A 329 14.52 16.24 11.54
C PHE A 329 13.80 17.57 11.82
N ASN A 330 13.60 18.42 10.80
CA ASN A 330 13.31 19.83 11.05
C ASN A 330 11.82 20.07 11.33
N THR A 331 11.54 20.67 12.48
CA THR A 331 10.21 20.92 13.06
C THR A 331 9.83 22.40 13.06
N GLN A 332 10.68 23.28 12.54
CA GLN A 332 10.46 24.73 12.64
C GLN A 332 9.92 25.29 11.34
N ASN A 333 8.61 25.06 11.16
CA ASN A 333 7.58 25.95 10.62
C ASN A 333 6.53 25.09 9.91
N ASP A 334 5.25 25.33 10.20
CA ASP A 334 4.12 24.94 9.33
C ASP A 334 4.23 25.72 8.01
N SER A 335 5.29 25.42 7.26
CA SER A 335 5.69 26.07 6.04
C SER A 335 5.63 25.09 4.88
N LYS A 336 5.54 25.66 3.69
CA LYS A 336 5.54 24.95 2.43
C LYS A 336 6.76 24.01 2.29
N GLU A 337 7.91 24.41 2.83
CA GLU A 337 9.16 23.65 2.76
C GLU A 337 9.08 22.37 3.61
N ALA A 338 8.60 22.46 4.85
CA ALA A 338 8.43 21.29 5.71
C ALA A 338 7.48 20.26 5.07
N PHE A 339 6.39 20.73 4.48
CA PHE A 339 5.46 19.86 3.78
C PHE A 339 6.06 19.25 2.51
N THR A 340 6.84 20.01 1.75
CA THR A 340 7.57 19.52 0.57
C THR A 340 8.52 18.38 0.94
N GLU A 341 9.20 18.46 2.08
CA GLU A 341 10.05 17.37 2.57
C GLU A 341 9.26 16.13 2.98
N ILE A 342 8.06 16.30 3.55
CA ILE A 342 7.14 15.18 3.79
C ILE A 342 6.78 14.49 2.46
N LEU A 343 6.44 15.26 1.42
CA LEU A 343 6.18 14.70 0.08
C LEU A 343 7.38 13.92 -0.46
N ALA A 344 8.60 14.44 -0.28
CA ALA A 344 9.82 13.74 -0.65
C ALA A 344 9.98 12.41 0.11
N VAL A 345 9.68 12.36 1.42
CA VAL A 345 9.70 11.11 2.22
C VAL A 345 8.74 10.07 1.65
N PHE A 346 7.51 10.46 1.28
CA PHE A 346 6.57 9.54 0.62
C PHE A 346 7.13 9.00 -0.70
N ARG A 347 7.75 9.84 -1.51
CA ARG A 347 8.35 9.45 -2.79
C ARG A 347 9.57 8.54 -2.61
N ILE A 348 10.42 8.80 -1.61
CA ILE A 348 11.57 7.97 -1.27
C ILE A 348 11.09 6.60 -0.83
N LEU A 349 10.19 6.55 0.15
CA LEU A 349 9.60 5.29 0.62
C LEU A 349 8.99 4.53 -0.56
N ALA A 350 8.18 5.17 -1.40
CA ALA A 350 7.54 4.51 -2.53
C ALA A 350 8.52 4.04 -3.63
N LYS A 351 9.79 4.46 -3.59
CA LYS A 351 10.88 3.98 -4.45
C LYS A 351 11.75 2.90 -3.80
N CYS A 352 11.67 2.72 -2.47
CA CYS A 352 12.36 1.63 -1.79
C CYS A 352 11.93 0.27 -2.37
N GLN A 353 12.88 -0.65 -2.50
CA GLN A 353 12.65 -1.99 -3.04
C GLN A 353 11.88 -2.89 -2.07
N PHE A 354 11.89 -2.54 -0.78
CA PHE A 354 11.08 -3.18 0.24
C PHE A 354 10.83 -2.23 1.40
N ILE A 355 9.67 -2.31 2.05
CA ILE A 355 9.34 -1.47 3.21
C ILE A 355 8.68 -2.29 4.30
N VAL A 356 9.02 -2.00 5.56
CA VAL A 356 8.27 -2.50 6.73
C VAL A 356 7.57 -1.34 7.42
N CYS A 357 6.27 -1.48 7.65
CA CYS A 357 5.45 -0.43 8.26
C CYS A 357 4.24 -1.00 9.01
N THR A 358 3.27 -0.15 9.31
CA THR A 358 1.93 -0.52 9.81
C THR A 358 0.85 -0.02 8.85
N PHE A 359 -0.07 -0.88 8.44
CA PHE A 359 -1.21 -0.49 7.61
C PHE A 359 -2.35 0.15 8.39
N SER A 360 -2.32 0.20 9.73
CA SER A 360 -3.11 1.18 10.48
C SER A 360 -2.77 2.63 10.11
N SER A 361 -1.56 2.88 9.59
CA SER A 361 -1.14 4.19 9.10
C SER A 361 -1.63 4.44 7.68
N ASN A 362 -2.51 5.43 7.50
CA ASN A 362 -2.87 5.95 6.17
C ASN A 362 -1.64 6.42 5.39
N ALA A 363 -0.58 6.89 6.05
CA ALA A 363 0.66 7.24 5.38
C ALA A 363 1.33 6.00 4.76
N CYS A 364 1.35 4.86 5.46
CA CYS A 364 1.93 3.66 4.85
C CYS A 364 1.06 3.10 3.72
N GLN A 365 -0.26 3.11 3.87
CA GLN A 365 -1.16 2.71 2.79
C GLN A 365 -0.95 3.58 1.54
N LEU A 366 -0.79 4.89 1.71
CA LEU A 366 -0.49 5.83 0.63
C LEU A 366 0.86 5.54 -0.04
N VAL A 367 1.91 5.25 0.74
CA VAL A 367 3.18 4.79 0.19
C VAL A 367 2.97 3.54 -0.66
N TYR A 368 2.23 2.54 -0.17
CA TYR A 368 1.99 1.29 -0.89
C TYR A 368 1.25 1.49 -2.22
N GLU A 369 0.32 2.43 -2.27
CA GLU A 369 -0.41 2.80 -3.48
C GLU A 369 0.50 3.54 -4.48
N LEU A 370 1.34 4.46 -3.99
CA LEU A 370 2.35 5.16 -4.80
C LEU A 370 3.43 4.20 -5.33
N MET A 371 3.80 3.15 -4.58
CA MET A 371 4.74 2.13 -5.06
C MET A 371 4.25 1.47 -6.35
N GLN A 372 2.94 1.21 -6.48
CA GLN A 372 2.39 0.61 -7.69
C GLN A 372 2.47 1.54 -8.91
N VAL A 373 2.60 2.85 -8.67
CA VAL A 373 2.81 3.85 -9.72
C VAL A 373 4.28 3.90 -10.14
N TYR A 374 5.20 3.86 -9.17
CA TYR A 374 6.63 4.04 -9.45
C TYR A 374 7.34 2.77 -9.90
N GLN A 375 6.86 1.59 -9.50
CA GLN A 375 7.57 0.31 -9.68
C GLN A 375 6.75 -0.73 -10.45
N GLY A 376 5.51 -0.42 -10.87
CA GLY A 376 4.62 -1.37 -11.53
C GLY A 376 4.00 -2.35 -10.54
N ASP A 377 4.32 -3.65 -10.65
CA ASP A 377 3.74 -4.70 -9.79
C ASP A 377 4.58 -4.94 -8.53
N ALA A 378 4.41 -4.02 -7.57
CA ALA A 378 5.14 -3.95 -6.31
C ALA A 378 4.31 -4.43 -5.10
N VAL A 379 3.34 -5.32 -5.33
CA VAL A 379 2.45 -5.87 -4.29
C VAL A 379 3.22 -6.54 -3.14
N GLU A 380 4.36 -7.16 -3.45
CA GLU A 380 5.20 -7.88 -2.48
C GLU A 380 6.33 -7.03 -1.88
N ASN A 381 6.48 -5.78 -2.31
CA ASN A 381 7.57 -4.90 -1.87
C ASN A 381 7.26 -4.24 -0.52
N ILE A 382 6.26 -4.73 0.22
CA ILE A 382 5.88 -4.19 1.52
C ILE A 382 5.49 -5.28 2.50
N HIS A 383 5.76 -5.01 3.77
CA HIS A 383 5.26 -5.78 4.89
C HIS A 383 4.66 -4.88 5.96
N SER A 384 3.49 -5.27 6.42
CA SER A 384 2.76 -4.59 7.49
C SER A 384 2.82 -5.44 8.76
N LEU A 385 3.18 -4.83 9.87
CA LEU A 385 3.29 -5.50 11.17
C LEU A 385 1.95 -5.74 11.87
N ASP A 386 0.88 -5.06 11.44
CA ASP A 386 -0.41 -5.08 12.11
C ASP A 386 -1.55 -5.59 11.24
N TYR A 387 -1.81 -4.98 10.09
CA TYR A 387 -2.99 -5.28 9.29
C TYR A 387 -2.63 -5.71 7.88
N ILE A 388 -3.52 -6.48 7.25
CA ILE A 388 -3.56 -6.58 5.78
C ILE A 388 -4.00 -5.25 5.21
N TYR A 389 -3.57 -4.97 3.97
CA TYR A 389 -3.96 -3.74 3.30
C TYR A 389 -5.50 -3.65 3.21
N GLU A 390 -6.04 -2.59 3.81
CA GLU A 390 -7.46 -2.28 3.95
C GLU A 390 -8.27 -3.31 4.75
N MET A 391 -8.24 -3.11 6.07
CA MET A 391 -8.81 -3.90 7.16
C MET A 391 -10.23 -4.49 7.00
N ASN A 392 -11.04 -4.11 6.01
CA ASN A 392 -12.48 -4.43 5.95
C ASN A 392 -12.93 -5.20 4.70
N LYS A 393 -12.11 -6.10 4.15
CA LYS A 393 -12.40 -6.63 2.82
C LYS A 393 -12.31 -8.14 2.76
N GLU A 394 -13.45 -8.68 2.35
CA GLU A 394 -13.63 -9.93 1.63
C GLU A 394 -12.34 -10.35 0.92
N LEU A 395 -11.74 -11.40 1.44
CA LEU A 395 -10.70 -12.18 0.81
C LEU A 395 -11.37 -13.40 0.18
N GLU A 396 -10.63 -14.09 -0.68
CA GLU A 396 -11.09 -15.31 -1.32
C GLU A 396 -10.14 -16.45 -0.98
N ALA A 397 -10.68 -17.58 -0.54
CA ALA A 397 -9.91 -18.80 -0.34
C ALA A 397 -9.38 -19.31 -1.68
N THR A 398 -8.06 -19.48 -1.80
CA THR A 398 -7.40 -19.87 -3.06
C THR A 398 -7.53 -21.36 -3.37
N THR A 399 -7.80 -22.17 -2.35
CA THR A 399 -7.95 -23.63 -2.42
C THR A 399 -8.87 -24.11 -1.30
N GLU A 400 -9.31 -25.37 -1.38
CA GLU A 400 -9.96 -26.03 -0.25
C GLU A 400 -8.97 -26.18 0.91
N TYR A 401 -9.41 -25.81 2.12
CA TYR A 401 -8.66 -25.96 3.36
C TYR A 401 -9.52 -26.68 4.41
N LYS A 402 -9.07 -27.87 4.83
CA LYS A 402 -9.67 -28.68 5.90
C LYS A 402 -8.75 -28.70 7.12
N PRO A 403 -9.15 -28.12 8.26
CA PRO A 403 -8.39 -28.20 9.50
C PRO A 403 -8.13 -29.67 9.89
N PRO A 404 -6.90 -30.03 10.30
CA PRO A 404 -6.62 -31.37 10.81
C PRO A 404 -7.43 -31.64 12.09
N GLN A 405 -8.12 -32.79 12.17
CA GLN A 405 -8.96 -33.11 13.33
C GLN A 405 -8.15 -33.48 14.58
N GLU A 406 -7.01 -34.16 14.43
CA GLU A 406 -6.23 -34.67 15.56
C GLU A 406 -5.19 -33.65 16.08
N HIS A 407 -4.70 -32.78 15.20
CA HIS A 407 -3.65 -31.79 15.51
C HIS A 407 -3.84 -30.49 14.72
N PRO A 408 -4.83 -29.64 15.10
CA PRO A 408 -4.96 -28.32 14.48
C PRO A 408 -3.73 -27.46 14.80
N ILE A 409 -3.28 -26.66 13.83
CA ILE A 409 -2.15 -25.74 13.96
C ILE A 409 -2.52 -24.58 14.90
N MET A 410 -3.78 -24.14 14.86
CA MET A 410 -4.36 -23.12 15.70
C MET A 410 -5.70 -23.57 16.30
N PRO A 411 -6.08 -23.08 17.49
CA PRO A 411 -7.44 -23.26 17.99
C PRO A 411 -8.49 -22.69 17.02
N GLU A 412 -9.62 -23.39 16.92
CA GLU A 412 -10.78 -22.96 16.13
C GLU A 412 -10.49 -22.67 14.65
N GLU A 413 -9.67 -23.49 13.99
CA GLU A 413 -9.42 -23.33 12.57
C GLU A 413 -10.70 -23.44 11.73
N LEU A 414 -10.78 -22.57 10.73
CA LEU A 414 -11.94 -22.43 9.87
C LEU A 414 -11.77 -23.26 8.59
N TRP A 415 -12.75 -24.12 8.31
CA TRP A 415 -12.86 -24.77 7.00
C TRP A 415 -13.25 -23.77 5.91
N ALA A 416 -12.69 -23.90 4.71
CA ALA A 416 -13.12 -23.15 3.53
C ALA A 416 -12.97 -23.98 2.24
N GLU A 417 -13.86 -23.76 1.29
CA GLU A 417 -13.73 -24.23 -0.09
C GLU A 417 -13.02 -23.18 -0.96
N LYS A 418 -12.43 -23.62 -2.07
CA LYS A 418 -11.89 -22.68 -3.07
C LYS A 418 -12.98 -21.73 -3.55
N GLY A 419 -12.71 -20.42 -3.48
CA GLY A 419 -13.66 -19.38 -3.86
C GLY A 419 -14.55 -18.87 -2.72
N ASP A 420 -14.49 -19.47 -1.53
CA ASP A 420 -15.21 -18.95 -0.36
C ASP A 420 -14.75 -17.52 -0.04
N VAL A 421 -15.71 -16.64 0.23
CA VAL A 421 -15.45 -15.28 0.67
C VAL A 421 -15.21 -15.26 2.18
N ILE A 422 -14.02 -14.77 2.55
CA ILE A 422 -13.49 -14.76 3.91
C ILE A 422 -13.30 -13.30 4.36
N GLU A 423 -14.03 -12.87 5.38
CA GLU A 423 -13.85 -11.56 6.00
C GLU A 423 -12.78 -11.65 7.10
N ALA A 424 -11.69 -10.89 6.96
CA ALA A 424 -10.72 -10.73 8.04
C ALA A 424 -11.33 -9.90 9.18
N LEU A 425 -11.24 -10.40 10.41
CA LEU A 425 -11.81 -9.77 11.61
C LEU A 425 -10.76 -9.26 12.61
N SER A 426 -9.49 -9.61 12.42
CA SER A 426 -8.40 -9.22 13.32
C SER A 426 -7.20 -8.66 12.54
N PRO A 427 -6.29 -7.97 13.24
CA PRO A 427 -4.93 -7.78 12.77
C PRO A 427 -4.30 -9.10 12.29
N VAL A 428 -3.34 -8.97 11.39
CA VAL A 428 -2.39 -10.02 10.99
C VAL A 428 -1.54 -10.38 12.19
N HIS A 429 -1.55 -11.67 12.52
CA HIS A 429 -0.66 -12.21 13.52
C HIS A 429 0.67 -12.65 12.85
N GLN A 430 1.77 -12.53 13.58
CA GLN A 430 3.10 -13.00 13.13
C GLN A 430 3.15 -14.53 12.94
N ASP A 431 2.10 -15.23 13.36
CA ASP A 431 1.94 -16.67 13.20
C ASP A 431 1.36 -17.06 11.82
N GLY A 432 1.01 -16.09 10.97
CA GLY A 432 0.51 -16.34 9.61
C GLY A 432 -0.95 -16.78 9.52
N PHE A 433 -1.70 -16.64 10.61
CA PHE A 433 -3.15 -16.83 10.65
C PHE A 433 -3.86 -15.50 10.90
N ILE A 434 -5.11 -15.43 10.47
CA ILE A 434 -6.02 -14.34 10.84
C ILE A 434 -7.27 -14.92 11.48
N ARG A 435 -7.87 -14.17 12.41
CA ARG A 435 -9.25 -14.42 12.78
C ARG A 435 -10.13 -13.97 11.62
N ALA A 436 -10.96 -14.86 11.12
CA ALA A 436 -11.76 -14.59 9.94
C ALA A 436 -13.15 -15.22 10.02
N LYS A 437 -14.08 -14.67 9.24
CA LYS A 437 -15.44 -15.18 9.06
C LYS A 437 -15.62 -15.70 7.64
N ASN A 438 -16.05 -16.94 7.51
CA ASN A 438 -16.45 -17.51 6.22
C ASN A 438 -17.93 -17.17 6.00
N TYR A 439 -18.24 -16.41 4.94
CA TYR A 439 -19.60 -15.96 4.67
C TYR A 439 -20.55 -17.10 4.31
N ARG A 440 -20.07 -18.14 3.60
CA ARG A 440 -20.88 -19.31 3.25
C ARG A 440 -21.28 -20.11 4.48
N LEU A 441 -20.33 -20.34 5.38
CA LEU A 441 -20.55 -21.13 6.60
C LEU A 441 -21.16 -20.33 7.75
N LYS A 442 -21.08 -18.99 7.68
CA LYS A 442 -21.41 -18.07 8.78
C LYS A 442 -20.65 -18.40 10.08
N LYS A 443 -19.46 -18.98 9.96
CA LYS A 443 -18.59 -19.36 11.08
C LYS A 443 -17.39 -18.43 11.15
N VAL A 444 -16.93 -18.21 12.38
CA VAL A 444 -15.72 -17.46 12.68
C VAL A 444 -14.67 -18.44 13.20
N GLY A 445 -13.45 -18.33 12.72
CA GLY A 445 -12.34 -19.22 13.06
C GLY A 445 -10.99 -18.60 12.71
N SER A 446 -9.91 -19.29 13.03
CA SER A 446 -8.57 -18.95 12.55
C SER A 446 -8.41 -19.47 11.13
N PHE A 447 -7.90 -18.66 10.19
CA PHE A 447 -7.68 -19.09 8.82
C PHE A 447 -6.24 -18.79 8.37
N PRO A 448 -5.55 -19.71 7.68
CA PRO A 448 -4.20 -19.47 7.23
C PRO A 448 -4.16 -18.37 6.15
N MET A 449 -3.42 -17.30 6.38
CA MET A 449 -3.39 -16.14 5.47
C MET A 449 -2.85 -16.48 4.09
N TYR A 450 -1.95 -17.45 4.00
CA TYR A 450 -1.33 -17.86 2.75
C TYR A 450 -2.31 -18.54 1.78
N LEU A 451 -3.50 -18.92 2.28
CA LEU A 451 -4.59 -19.47 1.48
C LEU A 451 -5.62 -18.41 1.09
N LEU A 452 -5.31 -17.14 1.32
CA LEU A 452 -6.17 -16.02 1.00
C LEU A 452 -5.54 -15.17 -0.09
N LYS A 453 -6.37 -14.77 -1.05
CA LYS A 453 -6.06 -13.68 -1.98
C LYS A 453 -7.11 -12.58 -1.82
N LYS A 454 -6.81 -11.40 -2.35
CA LYS A 454 -7.80 -10.32 -2.44
C LYS A 454 -8.99 -10.78 -3.29
N HIS A 455 -10.21 -10.58 -2.80
CA HIS A 455 -11.40 -10.73 -3.63
C HIS A 455 -11.51 -9.49 -4.54
N LEU A 456 -11.21 -9.67 -5.83
CA LEU A 456 -11.14 -8.57 -6.80
C LEU A 456 -12.53 -8.19 -7.28
N LYS A 457 -12.90 -6.91 -7.16
CA LYS A 457 -14.15 -6.36 -7.68
C LYS A 457 -13.87 -5.49 -8.90
N PHE A 458 -14.75 -5.58 -9.89
CA PHE A 458 -14.67 -4.81 -11.12
C PHE A 458 -16.00 -4.11 -11.37
N GLU A 459 -15.94 -2.86 -11.79
CA GLU A 459 -17.10 -2.04 -12.14
C GLU A 459 -16.92 -1.47 -13.55
N ASN A 460 -17.99 -0.96 -14.16
CA ASN A 460 -17.91 -0.32 -15.47
C ASN A 460 -17.49 1.15 -15.33
N PHE A 461 -16.53 1.57 -16.13
CA PHE A 461 -15.99 2.92 -16.16
C PHE A 461 -16.03 3.43 -17.60
N SER A 462 -17.12 4.12 -17.95
CA SER A 462 -17.37 4.58 -19.32
C SER A 462 -16.22 5.39 -19.91
N ILE A 463 -15.49 6.15 -19.09
CA ILE A 463 -14.35 6.96 -19.53
C ILE A 463 -13.17 6.12 -20.07
N PHE A 464 -13.11 4.83 -19.74
CA PHE A 464 -12.04 3.93 -20.18
C PHE A 464 -12.46 3.00 -21.32
N ALA A 465 -13.68 3.15 -21.85
CA ALA A 465 -14.20 2.28 -22.91
C ALA A 465 -13.33 2.25 -24.18
N ASN A 466 -12.60 3.33 -24.46
CA ASN A 466 -11.72 3.47 -25.64
C ASN A 466 -10.24 3.15 -25.35
N ILE A 467 -9.89 2.74 -24.12
CA ILE A 467 -8.52 2.32 -23.81
C ILE A 467 -8.33 0.90 -24.32
N GLN A 468 -7.70 0.77 -25.49
CA GLN A 468 -7.29 -0.52 -26.08
C GLN A 468 -6.01 -1.06 -25.49
#